data_AF-A0AAU3IAI6-F1
#
_entry.id   AF-A0AAU3IAI6-F1
#
_cell.length_a   1.000
_cell.length_b   1.000
_cell.length_c   1.000
_cell.angle_alpha   90.00
_cell.angle_beta   90.00
_cell.angle_gamma   90.00
#
_symmetry.space_group_name_H-M   'P 1'
#
loop_
_entity.id
_entity.type
_entity.pdbx_description
1 polymer ?
#
loop_
_entity_poly.entity_id
_entity_poly.type
_entity_poly.pdbx_seq_one_letter_code
_entity_poly.pdbx_strand_id
1 'polypeptide(L)'
;MVPVLQLIARDVPALVFPAGTDLLQVLWCPLIHSEHDQHSPVPVLRWRSAADLADRPLLDEVPRPYEFDDEYVPRPCGIHPTETVEYPNWDMPAELSERVGKWSEEMEESCGISYYDAFTTRQSKIGGYPGWTQPPNWPHCACGSRMEHLLTISASESCGRWLPVEERTRPGCGWEISDNPELQHDSHDMDMGDCGGIYVFVCRTCPTWPTVHRYDS
;
A
#
# COMPACT_ATOMS: atom_id res chain seq x y z
N MET A 1 4.13 12.94 14.83
CA MET A 1 3.80 12.48 13.48
C MET A 1 5.09 12.38 12.68
N VAL A 2 5.25 11.35 11.87
CA VAL A 2 6.37 11.17 10.93
C VAL A 2 5.85 11.09 9.49
N PRO A 3 6.63 11.54 8.48
CA PRO A 3 6.28 11.33 7.07
C PRO A 3 6.49 9.88 6.65
N VAL A 4 5.53 9.33 5.90
CA VAL A 4 5.53 7.92 5.49
C VAL A 4 5.60 7.79 3.97
N LEU A 5 4.72 8.50 3.27
CA LEU A 5 4.63 8.43 1.81
C LEU A 5 4.29 9.81 1.25
N GLN A 6 4.93 10.16 0.14
CA GLN A 6 4.53 11.30 -0.67
C GLN A 6 4.40 10.89 -2.13
N LEU A 7 3.25 11.16 -2.72
CA LEU A 7 2.96 10.88 -4.13
C LEU A 7 2.65 12.17 -4.86
N ILE A 8 3.13 12.28 -6.08
CA ILE A 8 2.82 13.38 -7.01
C ILE A 8 2.00 12.78 -8.16
N ALA A 9 0.92 13.45 -8.55
CA ALA A 9 -0.06 12.91 -9.51
C ALA A 9 0.56 12.46 -10.84
N ARG A 10 1.62 13.14 -11.31
CA ARG A 10 2.33 12.78 -12.55
C ARG A 10 3.03 11.42 -12.49
N ASP A 11 3.42 10.97 -11.29
CA ASP A 11 4.16 9.73 -11.07
C ASP A 11 3.20 8.54 -10.81
N VAL A 12 1.92 8.82 -10.54
CA VAL A 12 0.86 7.83 -10.26
C VAL A 12 -0.44 8.16 -11.02
N PRO A 13 -0.44 8.10 -12.36
CA PRO A 13 -1.56 8.60 -13.18
C PRO A 13 -2.89 7.87 -12.97
N ALA A 14 -2.87 6.64 -12.47
CA ALA A 14 -4.07 5.86 -12.13
C ALA A 14 -4.76 6.35 -10.84
N LEU A 15 -4.05 7.07 -9.96
CA LEU A 15 -4.63 7.60 -8.73
C LEU A 15 -5.43 8.87 -9.02
N VAL A 16 -6.70 8.87 -8.63
CA VAL A 16 -7.54 10.08 -8.69
C VAL A 16 -7.24 10.98 -7.49
N PHE A 17 -6.93 12.25 -7.78
CA PHE A 17 -6.73 13.30 -6.80
C PHE A 17 -8.00 14.16 -6.66
N PRO A 18 -8.32 14.68 -5.46
CA PRO A 18 -9.34 15.71 -5.30
C PRO A 18 -9.07 16.93 -6.17
N ALA A 19 -10.13 17.63 -6.57
CA ALA A 19 -10.03 18.82 -7.40
C ALA A 19 -9.08 19.87 -6.76
N GLY A 20 -8.16 20.41 -7.57
CA GLY A 20 -7.19 21.40 -7.12
C GLY A 20 -6.00 20.83 -6.34
N THR A 21 -5.83 19.50 -6.29
CA THR A 21 -4.68 18.85 -5.65
C THR A 21 -3.94 17.95 -6.63
N ASP A 22 -2.63 17.84 -6.46
CA ASP A 22 -1.72 17.03 -7.28
C ASP A 22 -0.66 16.32 -6.42
N LEU A 23 -0.79 16.39 -5.10
CA LEU A 23 0.14 15.83 -4.14
C LEU A 23 -0.62 15.19 -2.96
N LEU A 24 -0.26 13.94 -2.63
CA LEU A 24 -0.76 13.23 -1.46
C LEU A 24 0.40 13.03 -0.49
N GLN A 25 0.25 13.50 0.76
CA GLN A 25 1.14 13.16 1.85
C GLN A 25 0.42 12.23 2.83
N VAL A 26 1.11 11.17 3.21
CA VAL A 26 0.71 10.26 4.29
C VAL A 26 1.70 10.49 5.43
N LEU A 27 1.15 10.87 6.57
CA LEU A 27 1.86 10.99 7.83
C LEU A 27 1.23 9.99 8.80
N TRP A 28 1.94 9.53 9.82
CA TRP A 28 1.27 8.84 10.93
C TRP A 28 1.86 9.17 12.30
N CYS A 29 1.11 8.86 13.35
CA CYS A 29 1.65 8.78 14.70
C CYS A 29 2.34 7.42 14.82
N PRO A 30 3.67 7.35 15.04
CA PRO A 30 4.40 6.08 15.13
C PRO A 30 4.27 5.42 16.53
N LEU A 31 3.22 5.74 17.28
CA LEU A 31 2.88 5.05 18.52
C LEU A 31 1.72 4.12 18.26
N ILE A 32 1.67 3.00 18.98
CA ILE A 32 0.56 2.07 18.92
C ILE A 32 -0.65 2.64 19.67
N HIS A 33 -1.75 2.83 18.95
CA HIS A 33 -3.02 3.21 19.53
C HIS A 33 -3.94 1.98 19.61
N SER A 34 -4.40 1.66 20.82
CA SER A 34 -5.47 0.67 21.02
C SER A 34 -6.86 1.25 20.71
N GLU A 35 -6.92 2.57 20.48
CA GLU A 35 -8.11 3.27 20.05
C GLU A 35 -8.57 2.70 18.69
N HIS A 36 -9.87 2.53 18.50
CA HIS A 36 -10.47 1.99 17.26
C HIS A 36 -10.20 0.49 16.97
N ASP A 37 -9.82 -0.30 17.98
CA ASP A 37 -9.64 -1.75 17.91
C ASP A 37 -8.55 -2.23 16.93
N GLN A 38 -7.57 -1.39 16.59
CA GLN A 38 -6.55 -1.72 15.58
C GLN A 38 -5.16 -1.98 16.11
N HIS A 39 -4.83 -1.53 17.33
CA HIS A 39 -3.49 -1.69 17.90
C HIS A 39 -2.38 -1.32 16.90
N SER A 40 -2.48 -0.14 16.29
CA SER A 40 -1.66 0.27 15.15
C SER A 40 -1.23 1.74 15.26
N PRO A 41 -0.23 2.19 14.47
CA PRO A 41 -0.03 3.62 14.26
C PRO A 41 -1.23 4.21 13.50
N VAL A 42 -1.43 5.53 13.64
CA VAL A 42 -2.61 6.21 13.11
C VAL A 42 -2.24 7.07 11.90
N PRO A 43 -2.60 6.65 10.67
CA PRO A 43 -2.34 7.41 9.46
C PRO A 43 -3.24 8.64 9.33
N VAL A 44 -2.66 9.68 8.73
CA VAL A 44 -3.25 10.98 8.49
C VAL A 44 -2.89 11.41 7.08
N LEU A 45 -3.90 11.51 6.23
CA LEU A 45 -3.73 11.86 4.82
C LEU A 45 -3.92 13.38 4.61
N ARG A 46 -3.11 13.95 3.73
CA ARG A 46 -3.17 15.35 3.32
C ARG A 46 -3.07 15.44 1.81
N TRP A 47 -4.17 15.83 1.18
CA TRP A 47 -4.23 16.22 -0.22
C TRP A 47 -3.83 17.68 -0.36
N ARG A 48 -2.91 17.99 -1.26
CA ARG A 48 -2.31 19.33 -1.42
C ARG A 48 -2.06 19.64 -2.89
N SER A 49 -1.89 20.93 -3.17
CA SER A 49 -1.29 21.43 -4.40
C SER A 49 0.22 21.62 -4.17
N ALA A 50 1.05 21.08 -5.04
CA ALA A 50 2.49 21.29 -5.03
C ALA A 50 2.83 22.78 -5.24
N ALA A 51 2.01 23.50 -6.00
CA ALA A 51 2.16 24.95 -6.17
C ALA A 51 1.97 25.71 -4.84
N ASP A 52 1.03 25.29 -3.98
CA ASP A 52 0.80 25.90 -2.66
C ASP A 52 1.95 25.64 -1.66
N LEU A 53 2.84 24.70 -2.00
CA LEU A 53 4.01 24.33 -1.22
C LEU A 53 5.31 24.95 -1.75
N ALA A 54 5.34 25.39 -3.01
CA ALA A 54 6.56 25.85 -3.68
C ALA A 54 7.22 27.03 -2.96
N ASP A 55 6.42 27.93 -2.37
CA ASP A 55 6.90 29.11 -1.66
C ASP A 55 7.06 28.90 -0.14
N ARG A 56 6.85 27.67 0.35
CA ARG A 56 7.00 27.36 1.79
C ARG A 56 8.44 26.99 2.09
N PRO A 57 9.00 27.47 3.22
CA PRO A 57 10.32 27.05 3.65
C PRO A 57 10.30 25.55 3.93
N LEU A 58 11.25 24.83 3.32
CA LEU A 58 11.53 23.45 3.69
C LEU A 58 12.18 23.43 5.07
N LEU A 59 11.90 22.37 5.82
CA LEU A 59 12.61 22.10 7.06
C LEU A 59 13.97 21.49 6.71
N ASP A 60 15.02 21.95 7.39
CA ASP A 60 16.37 21.38 7.22
C ASP A 60 16.43 19.94 7.75
N GLU A 61 15.58 19.61 8.74
CA GLU A 61 15.46 18.28 9.32
C GLU A 61 13.99 17.84 9.41
N VAL A 62 13.76 16.54 9.22
CA VAL A 62 12.44 15.94 9.46
C VAL A 62 12.14 15.99 10.96
N PRO A 63 10.99 16.55 11.39
CA PRO A 63 10.61 16.57 12.79
C PRO A 63 10.60 15.15 13.37
N ARG A 64 11.42 14.93 14.41
CA ARG A 64 11.43 13.66 15.14
C ARG A 64 10.47 13.75 16.33
N PRO A 65 9.52 12.81 16.47
CA PRO A 65 8.72 12.71 17.68
C PRO A 65 9.61 12.49 18.91
N TYR A 66 9.15 12.94 20.07
CA TYR A 66 9.86 12.69 21.33
C TYR A 66 9.76 11.22 21.74
N GLU A 67 8.58 10.62 21.56
CA GLU A 67 8.31 9.19 21.76
C GLU A 67 7.79 8.60 20.45
N PHE A 68 8.34 7.46 20.07
CA PHE A 68 7.96 6.70 18.89
C PHE A 68 8.42 5.25 19.04
N ASP A 69 7.79 4.38 18.27
CA ASP A 69 8.24 3.01 18.04
C ASP A 69 9.01 2.98 16.70
N ASP A 70 10.26 2.52 16.75
CA ASP A 70 11.18 2.48 15.60
C ASP A 70 10.61 1.63 14.46
N GLU A 71 9.82 0.60 14.78
CA GLU A 71 9.18 -0.31 13.82
C GLU A 71 8.24 0.41 12.84
N TYR A 72 7.75 1.59 13.23
CA TYR A 72 6.83 2.42 12.43
C TYR A 72 7.46 3.73 12.00
N VAL A 73 8.79 3.85 11.95
CA VAL A 73 9.46 5.03 11.41
C VAL A 73 10.23 4.66 10.14
N PRO A 74 9.74 5.07 8.96
CA PRO A 74 10.40 4.71 7.72
C PRO A 74 11.71 5.48 7.56
N ARG A 75 12.74 4.79 7.09
CA ARG A 75 13.93 5.42 6.52
C ARG A 75 13.55 6.13 5.21
N PRO A 76 14.03 7.36 4.96
CA PRO A 76 13.84 8.01 3.66
C PRO A 76 14.40 7.14 2.52
N CYS A 77 13.55 6.82 1.55
CA CYS A 77 13.90 6.06 0.35
C CYS A 77 13.16 6.60 -0.87
N GLY A 78 13.67 6.30 -2.07
CA GLY A 78 12.94 6.53 -3.31
C GLY A 78 11.81 5.53 -3.47
N ILE A 79 10.79 5.90 -4.26
CA ILE A 79 9.74 4.97 -4.70
C ILE A 79 9.78 4.88 -6.23
N HIS A 80 9.52 3.69 -6.76
CA HIS A 80 9.51 3.42 -8.20
C HIS A 80 8.19 2.74 -8.56
N PRO A 81 7.10 3.51 -8.78
CA PRO A 81 5.78 2.93 -9.06
C PRO A 81 5.80 2.03 -10.29
N THR A 82 5.18 0.86 -10.17
CA THR A 82 4.95 -0.07 -11.28
C THR A 82 3.44 -0.30 -11.40
N GLU A 83 2.88 -0.09 -12.59
CA GLU A 83 1.49 -0.45 -12.86
C GLU A 83 1.37 -1.96 -12.97
N THR A 84 0.31 -2.51 -12.37
CA THR A 84 0.15 -3.95 -12.31
C THR A 84 -1.29 -4.40 -12.15
N VAL A 85 -1.57 -5.64 -12.58
CA VAL A 85 -2.88 -6.29 -12.42
C VAL A 85 -2.80 -7.25 -11.25
N GLU A 86 -3.69 -7.08 -10.28
CA GLU A 86 -3.84 -8.01 -9.16
C GLU A 86 -5.30 -8.38 -8.92
N TYR A 87 -5.51 -9.44 -8.14
CA TYR A 87 -6.82 -9.99 -7.83
C TYR A 87 -7.05 -10.06 -6.32
N PRO A 88 -8.30 -9.91 -5.85
CA PRO A 88 -8.64 -10.06 -4.44
C PRO A 88 -8.37 -11.49 -3.94
N ASN A 89 -8.19 -11.70 -2.64
CA ASN A 89 -7.93 -13.02 -2.07
C ASN A 89 -9.20 -13.65 -1.45
N TRP A 90 -9.42 -13.52 -0.14
CA TRP A 90 -10.54 -14.11 0.59
C TRP A 90 -11.87 -13.44 0.28
N ASP A 91 -11.83 -12.24 -0.29
CA ASP A 91 -12.99 -11.46 -0.73
C ASP A 91 -13.21 -11.49 -2.25
N MET A 92 -12.66 -12.51 -2.92
CA MET A 92 -12.81 -12.69 -4.36
C MET A 92 -14.28 -12.85 -4.76
N PRO A 93 -14.79 -12.05 -5.72
CA PRO A 93 -16.13 -12.23 -6.25
C PRO A 93 -16.29 -13.60 -6.91
N ALA A 94 -17.45 -14.23 -6.72
CA ALA A 94 -17.75 -15.56 -7.27
C ALA A 94 -17.57 -15.64 -8.79
N GLU A 95 -17.91 -14.56 -9.50
CA GLU A 95 -17.77 -14.46 -10.97
C GLU A 95 -16.30 -14.52 -11.44
N LEU A 96 -15.35 -14.09 -10.60
CA LEU A 96 -13.92 -14.14 -10.89
C LEU A 96 -13.28 -15.45 -10.42
N SER A 97 -13.83 -16.06 -9.37
CA SER A 97 -13.24 -17.20 -8.66
C SER A 97 -12.97 -18.40 -9.55
N GLU A 98 -13.88 -18.78 -10.45
CA GLU A 98 -13.68 -19.94 -11.31
C GLU A 98 -12.50 -19.75 -12.27
N ARG A 99 -12.45 -18.59 -12.94
CA ARG A 99 -11.41 -18.31 -13.94
C ARG A 99 -10.03 -18.11 -13.30
N VAL A 100 -9.97 -17.34 -12.22
CA VAL A 100 -8.73 -17.06 -11.50
C VAL A 100 -8.24 -18.32 -10.78
N GLY A 101 -9.15 -19.09 -10.18
CA GLY A 101 -8.84 -20.35 -9.51
C GLY A 101 -8.20 -21.35 -10.46
N LYS A 102 -8.81 -21.59 -11.63
CA LYS A 102 -8.24 -22.47 -12.65
C LYS A 102 -6.83 -22.04 -13.09
N TRP A 103 -6.64 -20.74 -13.32
CA TRP A 103 -5.34 -20.22 -13.72
C TRP A 103 -4.29 -20.36 -12.60
N SER A 104 -4.71 -20.17 -11.34
CA SER A 104 -3.85 -20.41 -10.18
C SER A 104 -3.44 -21.87 -10.05
N GLU A 105 -4.37 -22.81 -10.23
CA GLU A 105 -4.09 -24.26 -10.19
C GLU A 105 -3.09 -24.65 -11.29
N GLU A 106 -3.32 -24.20 -12.53
CA GLU A 106 -2.40 -24.42 -13.66
C GLU A 106 -1.00 -23.84 -13.39
N MET A 107 -0.91 -22.70 -12.70
CA MET A 107 0.36 -22.09 -12.30
C MET A 107 1.09 -22.87 -11.20
N GLU A 108 0.36 -23.31 -10.18
CA GLU A 108 0.94 -24.11 -9.10
C GLU A 108 1.45 -25.45 -9.64
N GLU A 109 0.70 -26.12 -10.51
CA GLU A 109 1.11 -27.38 -11.13
C GLU A 109 2.32 -27.23 -12.06
N SER A 110 2.37 -26.16 -12.85
CA SER A 110 3.43 -25.97 -13.86
C SER A 110 4.73 -25.40 -13.30
N CYS A 111 4.64 -24.50 -12.32
CA CYS A 111 5.76 -23.69 -11.86
C CYS A 111 5.97 -23.73 -10.34
N GLY A 112 5.07 -24.35 -9.57
CA GLY A 112 5.13 -24.37 -8.10
C GLY A 112 4.89 -23.01 -7.44
N ILE A 113 4.27 -22.06 -8.14
CA ILE A 113 4.01 -20.71 -7.62
C ILE A 113 2.61 -20.65 -7.04
N SER A 114 2.51 -20.18 -5.79
CA SER A 114 1.22 -20.05 -5.10
C SER A 114 0.36 -18.91 -5.67
N TYR A 115 -0.96 -18.97 -5.45
CA TYR A 115 -1.87 -17.87 -5.75
C TYR A 115 -1.38 -16.54 -5.20
N TYR A 116 -0.97 -16.51 -3.94
CA TYR A 116 -0.57 -15.28 -3.27
C TYR A 116 0.67 -14.65 -3.89
N ASP A 117 1.63 -15.45 -4.35
CA ASP A 117 2.83 -14.92 -5.03
C ASP A 117 2.54 -14.55 -6.49
N ALA A 118 1.51 -15.13 -7.09
CA ALA A 118 1.18 -14.96 -8.50
C ALA A 118 0.18 -13.84 -8.80
N PHE A 119 -0.80 -13.64 -7.93
CA PHE A 119 -2.00 -12.86 -8.23
C PHE A 119 -2.26 -11.74 -7.25
N THR A 120 -1.52 -11.69 -6.13
CA THR A 120 -1.64 -10.62 -5.13
C THR A 120 -0.33 -9.86 -5.02
N THR A 121 -0.41 -8.52 -4.94
CA THR A 121 0.78 -7.70 -4.65
C THR A 121 0.99 -7.67 -3.14
N ARG A 122 2.18 -8.06 -2.66
CA ARG A 122 2.52 -8.01 -1.22
C ARG A 122 3.31 -6.75 -0.80
N GLN A 123 3.72 -5.94 -1.76
CA GLN A 123 4.37 -4.64 -1.54
C GLN A 123 3.35 -3.54 -1.24
N SER A 124 3.85 -2.38 -0.79
CA SER A 124 3.05 -1.18 -0.73
C SER A 124 2.43 -0.88 -2.09
N LYS A 125 1.16 -0.51 -2.10
CA LYS A 125 0.40 -0.32 -3.33
C LYS A 125 -0.66 0.75 -3.17
N ILE A 126 -1.06 1.35 -4.28
CA ILE A 126 -2.13 2.34 -4.34
C ILE A 126 -3.27 1.79 -5.20
N GLY A 127 -4.49 1.86 -4.68
CA GLY A 127 -5.64 1.19 -5.28
C GLY A 127 -5.51 -0.34 -5.18
N GLY A 128 -6.13 -1.06 -6.11
CA GLY A 128 -6.15 -2.53 -6.07
C GLY A 128 -6.88 -3.09 -4.87
N TYR A 129 -6.39 -4.21 -4.33
CA TYR A 129 -7.05 -4.96 -3.25
C TYR A 129 -6.13 -5.05 -2.02
N PRO A 130 -6.69 -4.96 -0.79
CA PRO A 130 -5.93 -5.25 0.42
C PRO A 130 -5.42 -6.69 0.38
N GLY A 131 -4.17 -6.89 0.81
CA GLY A 131 -3.52 -8.20 0.86
C GLY A 131 -3.87 -8.99 2.12
N TRP A 132 -5.15 -9.10 2.45
CA TRP A 132 -5.64 -9.63 3.73
C TRP A 132 -4.93 -10.93 4.16
N THR A 133 -4.31 -10.94 5.33
CA THR A 133 -3.81 -12.15 6.01
C THR A 133 -4.80 -12.66 7.07
N GLN A 134 -5.70 -11.78 7.51
CA GLN A 134 -6.85 -12.06 8.37
C GLN A 134 -8.19 -11.92 7.62
N PRO A 135 -9.36 -12.30 8.20
CA PRO A 135 -10.65 -12.14 7.53
C PRO A 135 -10.89 -10.70 7.02
N PRO A 136 -11.32 -10.52 5.75
CA PRO A 136 -11.51 -9.21 5.15
C PRO A 136 -12.39 -8.27 5.99
N ASN A 137 -11.90 -7.05 6.26
CA ASN A 137 -12.61 -6.06 7.07
C ASN A 137 -12.78 -4.74 6.32
N TRP A 138 -13.71 -4.71 5.38
CA TRP A 138 -14.05 -3.50 4.62
C TRP A 138 -14.83 -2.48 5.45
N PRO A 139 -14.33 -1.24 5.64
CA PRO A 139 -15.07 -0.21 6.34
C PRO A 139 -16.24 0.32 5.52
N HIS A 140 -17.28 0.77 6.21
CA HIS A 140 -18.38 1.53 5.63
C HIS A 140 -18.28 2.99 6.08
N CYS A 141 -18.50 3.91 5.15
CA CYS A 141 -18.58 5.32 5.47
C CYS A 141 -19.90 5.63 6.21
N ALA A 142 -19.96 6.75 6.93
CA ALA A 142 -21.20 7.27 7.51
C ALA A 142 -22.32 7.50 6.48
N CYS A 143 -22.00 7.66 5.19
CA CYS A 143 -22.99 7.74 4.11
C CYS A 143 -23.59 6.38 3.71
N GLY A 144 -23.13 5.28 4.32
CA GLY A 144 -23.59 3.91 4.04
C GLY A 144 -22.87 3.19 2.89
N SER A 145 -22.02 3.90 2.12
CA SER A 145 -21.22 3.27 1.06
C SER A 145 -20.04 2.49 1.66
N ARG A 146 -19.79 1.29 1.13
CA ARG A 146 -18.52 0.57 1.38
C ARG A 146 -17.37 1.43 0.83
N MET A 147 -16.33 1.63 1.63
CA MET A 147 -15.18 2.43 1.24
C MET A 147 -14.29 1.66 0.26
N GLU A 148 -13.56 2.39 -0.58
CA GLU A 148 -12.62 1.85 -1.56
C GLU A 148 -11.23 1.73 -0.92
N HIS A 149 -10.44 0.72 -1.32
CA HIS A 149 -9.05 0.61 -0.91
C HIS A 149 -8.23 1.69 -1.63
N LEU A 150 -7.53 2.51 -0.86
CA LEU A 150 -6.71 3.61 -1.37
C LEU A 150 -5.23 3.26 -1.39
N LEU A 151 -4.73 2.69 -0.29
CA LEU A 151 -3.29 2.52 -0.07
C LEU A 151 -3.04 1.36 0.89
N THR A 152 -2.09 0.50 0.56
CA THR A 152 -1.43 -0.39 1.52
C THR A 152 -0.01 0.13 1.72
N ILE A 153 0.42 0.26 2.97
CA ILE A 153 1.85 0.30 3.32
C ILE A 153 2.16 -1.04 3.99
N SER A 154 2.98 -1.87 3.35
CA SER A 154 3.39 -3.18 3.89
C SER A 154 4.57 -3.03 4.86
N ALA A 155 4.76 -4.02 5.73
CA ALA A 155 5.94 -4.11 6.58
C ALA A 155 7.24 -4.23 5.76
N SER A 156 7.22 -4.92 4.63
CA SER A 156 8.40 -5.15 3.80
C SER A 156 8.16 -4.86 2.31
N GLU A 157 9.19 -4.34 1.65
CA GLU A 157 9.28 -4.10 0.20
C GLU A 157 10.23 -5.09 -0.50
N SER A 158 10.83 -6.04 0.24
CA SER A 158 12.16 -6.61 -0.01
C SER A 158 12.29 -7.67 -1.12
N CYS A 159 11.48 -7.62 -2.19
CA CYS A 159 11.50 -8.67 -3.22
C CYS A 159 11.80 -8.21 -4.66
N GLY A 160 12.04 -6.92 -4.91
CA GLY A 160 12.27 -6.40 -6.27
C GLY A 160 10.96 -6.01 -6.95
N ARG A 161 10.94 -5.88 -8.29
CA ARG A 161 9.73 -5.44 -9.01
C ARG A 161 8.72 -6.59 -9.07
N TRP A 162 7.49 -6.38 -8.60
CA TRP A 162 6.40 -7.34 -8.83
C TRP A 162 6.06 -7.42 -10.32
N LEU A 163 5.92 -8.64 -10.84
CA LEU A 163 5.50 -8.91 -12.20
C LEU A 163 4.22 -9.77 -12.20
N PRO A 164 3.16 -9.34 -12.93
CA PRO A 164 2.02 -10.21 -13.18
C PRO A 164 2.49 -11.44 -13.94
N VAL A 165 1.73 -12.53 -13.84
CA VAL A 165 2.10 -13.82 -14.44
C VAL A 165 2.43 -13.69 -15.93
N GLU A 166 1.70 -12.86 -16.67
CA GLU A 166 1.90 -12.61 -18.10
C GLU A 166 3.23 -11.91 -18.42
N GLU A 167 3.84 -11.23 -17.44
CA GLU A 167 5.11 -10.50 -17.59
C GLU A 167 6.32 -11.28 -17.05
N ARG A 168 6.12 -12.45 -16.42
CA ARG A 168 7.22 -13.20 -15.78
C ARG A 168 8.13 -13.86 -16.82
N THR A 169 9.42 -13.59 -16.70
CA THR A 169 10.47 -14.17 -17.57
C THR A 169 11.17 -15.39 -16.96
N ARG A 170 11.03 -15.62 -15.65
CA ARG A 170 11.60 -16.76 -14.91
C ARG A 170 10.52 -17.47 -14.07
N PRO A 171 10.43 -18.82 -14.11
CA PRO A 171 9.54 -19.56 -13.21
C PRO A 171 9.99 -19.47 -11.75
N GLY A 172 9.03 -19.46 -10.81
CA GLY A 172 9.27 -19.66 -9.38
C GLY A 172 9.22 -18.41 -8.49
N CYS A 173 9.14 -17.20 -9.04
CA CYS A 173 9.08 -15.97 -8.25
C CYS A 173 8.31 -14.89 -9.01
N GLY A 174 7.29 -14.29 -8.38
CA GLY A 174 6.55 -13.15 -8.94
C GLY A 174 7.32 -11.84 -8.95
N TRP A 175 8.59 -11.91 -8.61
CA TRP A 175 9.43 -10.77 -8.36
C TRP A 175 10.68 -10.85 -9.22
N GLU A 176 10.94 -9.80 -9.98
CA GLU A 176 12.19 -9.63 -10.70
C GLU A 176 13.20 -8.98 -9.76
N ILE A 177 14.13 -9.79 -9.27
CA ILE A 177 15.28 -9.31 -8.52
C ILE A 177 16.22 -8.66 -9.51
N SER A 178 16.46 -7.35 -9.35
CA SER A 178 17.47 -6.66 -10.12
C SER A 178 18.86 -7.20 -9.75
N ASP A 179 19.68 -7.51 -10.75
CA ASP A 179 21.10 -7.83 -10.57
C ASP A 179 21.90 -6.61 -10.06
N ASN A 180 21.29 -5.40 -10.02
CA ASN A 180 21.89 -4.20 -9.44
C ASN A 180 21.62 -4.13 -7.91
N PRO A 181 22.65 -4.27 -7.06
CA PRO A 181 22.50 -4.20 -5.60
C PRO A 181 21.99 -2.83 -5.11
N GLU A 182 22.23 -1.75 -5.84
CA GLU A 182 21.78 -0.40 -5.45
C GLU A 182 20.25 -0.29 -5.48
N LEU A 183 19.58 -1.01 -6.38
CA LEU A 183 18.11 -1.06 -6.46
C LEU A 183 17.48 -1.96 -5.39
N GLN A 184 18.29 -2.76 -4.68
CA GLN A 184 17.84 -3.58 -3.55
C GLN A 184 17.83 -2.81 -2.22
N HIS A 185 18.43 -1.60 -2.19
CA HIS A 185 18.55 -0.76 -1.00
C HIS A 185 17.47 0.32 -0.88
N ASP A 186 16.48 0.39 -1.79
CA ASP A 186 15.35 1.33 -1.72
C ASP A 186 14.19 0.73 -0.89
N SER A 187 14.43 0.44 0.39
CA SER A 187 13.41 -0.03 1.35
C SER A 187 13.26 0.95 2.51
N HIS A 188 12.04 1.12 3.00
CA HIS A 188 11.74 1.95 4.16
C HIS A 188 12.19 1.34 5.50
N ASP A 189 12.62 0.07 5.52
CA ASP A 189 13.22 -0.61 6.69
C ASP A 189 12.30 -0.64 7.94
N MET A 190 10.98 -0.64 7.70
CA MET A 190 10.00 -0.82 8.76
C MET A 190 9.81 -2.31 8.99
N ASP A 191 9.31 -2.68 10.17
CA ASP A 191 9.00 -4.06 10.51
C ASP A 191 7.73 -4.06 11.34
N MET A 192 6.56 -4.15 10.69
CA MET A 192 5.27 -4.00 11.36
C MET A 192 4.78 -5.34 11.88
N GLY A 193 5.18 -5.70 13.11
CA GLY A 193 4.74 -6.94 13.76
C GLY A 193 5.05 -8.20 12.95
N ASP A 194 4.06 -9.06 12.69
CA ASP A 194 4.24 -10.33 11.96
C ASP A 194 4.16 -10.14 10.43
N CYS A 195 4.89 -9.13 9.93
CA CYS A 195 4.97 -8.75 8.51
C CYS A 195 3.63 -8.35 7.87
N GLY A 196 2.77 -7.70 8.64
CA GLY A 196 1.47 -7.22 8.19
C GLY A 196 1.52 -5.91 7.39
N GLY A 197 0.47 -5.10 7.51
CA GLY A 197 0.40 -3.84 6.79
C GLY A 197 -0.75 -2.94 7.21
N ILE A 198 -0.63 -1.67 6.84
CA ILE A 198 -1.67 -0.66 7.07
C ILE A 198 -2.41 -0.41 5.78
N TYR A 199 -3.70 -0.70 5.81
CA TYR A 199 -4.62 -0.45 4.72
C TYR A 199 -5.39 0.84 4.98
N VAL A 200 -5.34 1.79 4.06
CA VAL A 200 -6.15 3.01 4.11
C VAL A 200 -7.26 2.89 3.09
N PHE A 201 -8.47 3.21 3.53
CA PHE A 201 -9.68 3.23 2.73
C PHE A 201 -10.21 4.66 2.60
N VAL A 202 -10.86 4.94 1.48
CA VAL A 202 -11.43 6.26 1.17
C VAL A 202 -12.87 6.13 0.68
N CYS A 203 -13.73 7.07 1.08
CA CYS A 203 -15.08 7.19 0.51
C CYS A 203 -15.12 8.34 -0.49
N ARG A 204 -15.15 8.03 -1.78
CA ARG A 204 -15.22 9.05 -2.85
C ARG A 204 -16.63 9.58 -3.11
N THR A 205 -17.64 8.92 -2.55
CA THR A 205 -19.04 9.39 -2.60
C THR A 205 -19.26 10.64 -1.74
N CYS A 206 -18.54 10.76 -0.63
CA CYS A 206 -18.61 11.93 0.24
C CYS A 206 -17.69 13.05 -0.30
N PRO A 207 -18.10 14.32 -0.25
CA PRO A 207 -17.31 15.43 -0.80
C PRO A 207 -15.98 15.66 -0.07
N THR A 208 -15.88 15.26 1.19
CA THR A 208 -14.68 15.43 2.02
C THR A 208 -13.67 14.29 1.89
N TRP A 209 -13.98 13.26 1.11
CA TRP A 209 -13.16 12.04 0.95
C TRP A 209 -12.66 11.51 2.31
N PRO A 210 -13.56 11.18 3.25
CA PRO A 210 -13.17 10.69 4.56
C PRO A 210 -12.39 9.37 4.40
N THR A 211 -11.45 9.16 5.31
CA THR A 211 -10.58 7.98 5.31
C THR A 211 -10.67 7.22 6.61
N VAL A 212 -10.45 5.92 6.52
CA VAL A 212 -10.40 4.98 7.65
C VAL A 212 -9.26 4.02 7.37
N HIS A 213 -8.51 3.58 8.39
CA HIS A 213 -7.48 2.56 8.21
C HIS A 213 -7.91 1.20 8.76
N ARG A 214 -7.17 0.15 8.39
CA ARG A 214 -7.13 -1.19 8.99
C ARG A 214 -5.68 -1.56 9.19
N TYR A 215 -5.40 -2.31 10.24
CA TYR A 215 -4.11 -2.93 10.46
C TYR A 215 -4.29 -4.44 10.43
N ASP A 216 -3.45 -5.07 9.64
CA ASP A 216 -3.23 -6.51 9.62
C ASP A 216 -1.89 -6.74 10.30
N SER A 217 -1.85 -7.63 11.29
CA SER A 217 -0.61 -8.10 11.92
C SER A 217 -0.57 -9.60 11.82
#